data_AF-A0A7Y6YBK4-F1
#
_entry.id   AF-A0A7Y6YBK4-F1
#
_cell.length_a   1.000
_cell.length_b   1.000
_cell.length_c   1.000
_cell.angle_alpha   90.00
_cell.angle_beta   90.00
_cell.angle_gamma   90.00
#
_symmetry.space_group_name_H-M   'P 1'
#
loop_
_entity.id
_entity.type
_entity.pdbx_description
1 polymer ?
#
loop_
_entity_poly.entity_id
_entity_poly.type
_entity_poly.pdbx_seq_one_letter_code
_entity_poly.pdbx_strand_id
1 'polypeptide(L)' 'MNLILSIFSFSLLAVFLGILAFKVGITDLTIICGIGVAMCGFDFYRSVRANEQH' A
#
# COMPACT_ATOMS: atom_id res chain seq x y z
N MET A 1 6.86 -9.12 -14.59
CA MET A 1 6.71 -7.66 -14.43
C MET A 1 7.73 -7.19 -13.40
N ASN A 2 8.38 -6.02 -13.54
CA ASN A 2 9.50 -5.65 -12.65
C ASN A 2 9.05 -5.54 -11.18
N LEU A 3 9.17 -6.63 -10.40
CA LEU A 3 8.84 -6.75 -8.97
C LEU A 3 9.42 -5.60 -8.16
N ILE A 4 10.62 -5.15 -8.53
CA ILE A 4 11.33 -4.00 -7.95
C ILE A 4 10.51 -2.72 -8.05
N LEU A 5 9.94 -2.43 -9.23
CA LEU A 5 9.12 -1.23 -9.45
C LEU A 5 7.84 -1.28 -8.62
N SER A 6 7.24 -2.47 -8.53
CA SER A 6 6.03 -2.70 -7.75
C SER A 6 6.29 -2.46 -6.26
N ILE A 7 7.35 -3.05 -5.69
CA ILE A 7 7.72 -2.87 -4.27
C ILE A 7 8.01 -1.40 -3.99
N PHE A 8 8.70 -0.72 -4.91
CA PHE A 8 9.01 0.70 -4.78
C PHE A 8 7.74 1.56 -4.75
N SER A 9 6.81 1.34 -5.67
CA SER A 9 5.53 2.06 -5.71
C SER A 9 4.66 1.79 -4.46
N PHE A 10 4.62 0.54 -3.98
CA PHE A 10 3.88 0.20 -2.76
C PHE A 10 4.50 0.86 -1.52
N SER A 11 5.83 0.86 -1.41
CA SER A 11 6.55 1.50 -0.31
C SER A 11 6.32 3.01 -0.28
N LEU A 12 6.38 3.69 -1.43
CA LEU A 12 6.04 5.12 -1.53
C LEU A 12 4.60 5.40 -1.10
N LEU A 13 3.64 4.58 -1.54
CA LEU A 13 2.24 4.72 -1.17
C LEU A 13 2.04 4.59 0.35
N ALA A 14 2.64 3.57 0.97
CA ALA A 14 2.57 3.34 2.41
C ALA A 14 3.17 4.52 3.21
N VAL A 15 4.33 5.03 2.79
CA VAL A 15 4.97 6.20 3.43
C VAL A 15 4.09 7.44 3.30
N PHE A 16 3.51 7.68 2.13
CA PHE A 16 2.66 8.84 1.89
C PHE A 16 1.39 8.82 2.74
N LEU A 17 0.69 7.67 2.80
CA LEU A 17 -0.48 7.52 3.66
C LEU A 17 -0.15 7.61 5.14
N GLY A 18 1.02 7.09 5.56
CA GLY A 18 1.49 7.22 6.94
C GLY A 18 1.71 8.68 7.34
N ILE A 19 2.36 9.47 6.49
CA ILE A 19 2.55 10.92 6.72
C ILE A 19 1.20 11.64 6.72
N LEU A 20 0.30 11.31 5.80
CA LEU A 20 -1.03 11.92 5.70
C LEU A 20 -1.85 11.68 6.97
N ALA A 21 -1.89 10.45 7.46
CA ALA A 21 -2.61 10.07 8.67
C ALA A 21 -2.05 10.79 9.91
N PHE A 22 -0.72 10.86 10.05
CA PHE A 22 -0.08 11.57 11.17
C PHE A 22 -0.28 13.08 11.11
N LYS A 23 -0.27 13.67 9.91
CA LYS A 23 -0.33 15.13 9.75
C LYS A 23 -1.73 15.70 9.87
N VAL A 24 -2.74 14.98 9.40
CA VAL A 24 -4.13 15.44 9.48
C VAL A 24 -4.74 15.21 10.86
N GLY A 25 -4.34 14.15 11.57
CA GLY A 25 -4.75 13.93 12.97
C GLY A 25 -6.25 13.68 13.16
N ILE A 26 -6.97 13.30 12.10
CA ILE A 26 -8.39 12.95 12.14
C ILE A 26 -8.51 11.42 12.15
N THR A 27 -9.18 10.88 13.16
CA THR A 27 -9.34 9.43 13.37
C THR A 27 -9.98 8.74 12.16
N ASP A 28 -10.97 9.37 11.53
CA ASP A 28 -11.68 8.85 10.35
C ASP A 28 -10.73 8.66 9.15
N LEU A 29 -9.88 9.65 8.88
CA LEU A 29 -8.91 9.61 7.79
C LEU A 29 -7.87 8.51 8.02
N THR A 30 -7.41 8.32 9.25
CA THR A 30 -6.46 7.26 9.60
C THR A 30 -7.04 5.87 9.37
N ILE A 31 -8.31 5.66 9.69
CA ILE A 31 -9.01 4.38 9.46
C ILE A 31 -9.11 4.09 7.95
N ILE A 32 -9.56 5.06 7.16
CA ILE A 32 -9.69 4.91 5.70
C ILE A 32 -8.31 4.69 5.06
N CYS A 33 -7.28 5.42 5.49
CA CYS A 33 -5.91 5.18 5.06
C CYS A 33 -5.46 3.75 5.38
N GLY A 34 -5.72 3.26 6.58
CA GLY A 34 -5.36 1.89 6.98
C GLY A 34 -6.04 0.83 6.09
N ILE A 35 -7.34 1.01 5.80
CA ILE A 35 -8.08 0.11 4.90
C ILE A 35 -7.52 0.17 3.48
N GLY A 36 -7.22 1.37 2.97
CA GLY A 36 -6.61 1.55 1.64
C GLY A 36 -5.26 0.87 1.52
N VAL A 37 -4.38 1.03 2.53
CA VAL A 37 -3.09 0.32 2.58
C VAL A 37 -3.30 -1.20 2.64
N ALA A 38 -4.26 -1.69 3.43
CA ALA A 38 -4.56 -3.12 3.50
C ALA A 38 -5.03 -3.69 2.16
N MET A 39 -5.91 -2.97 1.44
CA MET A 39 -6.38 -3.36 0.11
C MET A 39 -5.25 -3.35 -0.92
N CYS A 40 -4.46 -2.27 -0.97
CA CYS A 40 -3.30 -2.20 -1.85
C CYS A 40 -2.27 -3.30 -1.51
N GLY A 41 -2.04 -3.58 -0.24
CA GLY A 41 -1.11 -4.63 0.19
C GLY A 41 -1.60 -6.02 -0.19
N PHE A 42 -2.92 -6.25 -0.13
CA PHE A 42 -3.53 -7.49 -0.57
C PHE A 42 -3.45 -7.67 -2.08
N ASP A 43 -3.74 -6.62 -2.86
CA ASP A 43 -3.61 -6.66 -4.32
C ASP A 43 -2.15 -6.85 -4.74
N PHE A 44 -1.23 -6.20 -4.02
CA PHE A 44 0.21 -6.39 -4.18
C PHE A 44 0.65 -7.83 -3.91
N TYR A 45 0.26 -8.39 -2.77
CA TYR A 45 0.56 -9.77 -2.39
C TYR A 45 -0.01 -10.77 -3.42
N ARG A 46 -1.24 -10.54 -3.89
CA ARG A 46 -1.87 -11.35 -4.93
C ARG A 46 -1.12 -11.24 -6.26
N SER A 47 -0.70 -10.03 -6.64
CA SER A 47 0.06 -9.76 -7.87
C SER A 47 1.45 -10.41 -7.84
N VAL A 48 2.11 -10.42 -6.67
CA VAL A 48 3.38 -11.14 -6.45
C VAL A 48 3.17 -12.65 -6.60
N ARG A 49 2.18 -13.23 -5.89
CA ARG A 49 1.86 -14.67 -6.00
C ARG A 49 1.49 -15.10 -7.42
N ALA A 50 0.75 -14.25 -8.14
CA ALA A 50 0.38 -14.52 -9.53
C ALA A 50 1.56 -14.41 -10.50
N ASN A 51 2.56 -13.55 -10.22
CA ASN A 51 3.81 -13.50 -10.99
C ASN A 51 4.73 -14.70 -10.71
N GLU A 52 4.65 -15.35 -9.54
CA GLU A 52 5.44 -16.57 -9.23
C GLU A 52 4.94 -17.83 -9.99
N GLN A 53 3.76 -17.79 -10.61
CA GLN A 53 3.19 -18.93 -11.34
C GLN A 53 3.47 -18.93 -12.86
N HIS A 54 4.29 -18.00 -13.36
CA HIS A 54 4.66 -17.90 -14.78
C HIS A 54 6.15 -18.15 -15.02
#